data_AF-A0ABC8ZD33-F1
#
_entry.id   AF-A0ABC8ZD33-F1
#
_cell.length_a   1.000
_cell.length_b   1.000
_cell.length_c   1.000
_cell.angle_alpha   90.00
_cell.angle_beta   90.00
_cell.angle_gamma   90.00
#
_symmetry.space_group_name_H-M   'P 1'
#
loop_
_entity.id
_entity.type
_entity.pdbx_description
1 polymer ?
#
loop_
_entity_poly.entity_id
_entity_poly.type
_entity_poly.pdbx_seq_one_letter_code
_entity_poly.pdbx_strand_id
1 'polypeptide(L)'
;MEEEWRVLGDRVRSTLLPIAAGTKTFDFLRLIKAAYLKLATFVYISRRTLMGATELELGAIPMPPPVGHGPVGLIESARLQFENVRRSHASAGHAFVLYGARLGLLQQGDPRWQTWEGHHAAAIQNADGALLGLRLAAASCQAAFDAYLMSTSFPHGSPAWAAWLSAGQSLMLRAVYGVTTAANMVRLMRPAVLPEYIAVSTILYP
;
A
#
# COMPACT_ATOMS: atom_id res chain seq x y z
N MET A 1 -33.46 -19.71 -5.22
CA MET A 1 -32.14 -20.24 -5.62
C MET A 1 -31.53 -19.42 -6.76
N GLU A 2 -32.14 -19.30 -7.93
CA GLU A 2 -31.55 -18.52 -9.06
C GLU A 2 -31.34 -17.03 -8.74
N GLU A 3 -32.29 -16.43 -8.03
CA GLU A 3 -32.21 -15.04 -7.56
C GLU A 3 -31.03 -14.80 -6.58
N GLU A 4 -30.73 -15.75 -5.70
CA GLU A 4 -29.63 -15.63 -4.72
C GLU A 4 -28.27 -15.59 -5.42
N TRP A 5 -28.11 -16.32 -6.53
CA TRP A 5 -26.88 -16.32 -7.33
C TRP A 5 -26.73 -15.06 -8.16
N ARG A 6 -27.84 -14.50 -8.65
CA ARG A 6 -27.85 -13.20 -9.31
C ARG A 6 -27.40 -12.10 -8.36
N VAL A 7 -27.96 -12.08 -7.15
CA VAL A 7 -27.57 -11.16 -6.07
C VAL A 7 -26.08 -11.31 -5.71
N LEU A 8 -25.58 -12.53 -5.66
CA LEU A 8 -24.15 -12.78 -5.40
C LEU A 8 -23.27 -12.24 -6.53
N GLY A 9 -23.64 -12.46 -7.80
CA GLY A 9 -22.94 -11.94 -8.96
C GLY A 9 -22.89 -10.41 -9.00
N ASP A 10 -24.01 -9.75 -8.70
CA ASP A 10 -24.06 -8.29 -8.56
C ASP A 10 -23.18 -7.77 -7.41
N ARG A 11 -23.09 -8.53 -6.33
CA ARG A 11 -22.19 -8.22 -5.20
C ARG A 11 -20.71 -8.32 -5.60
N VAL A 12 -20.34 -9.30 -6.43
CA VAL A 12 -18.98 -9.41 -6.98
C VAL A 12 -18.67 -8.18 -7.85
N ARG A 13 -19.55 -7.86 -8.82
CA ARG A 13 -19.36 -6.69 -9.71
C ARG A 13 -19.25 -5.37 -8.94
N SER A 14 -20.17 -5.13 -8.01
CA SER A 14 -20.18 -3.91 -7.18
C SER A 14 -18.98 -3.82 -6.24
N THR A 15 -18.31 -4.95 -5.94
CA THR A 15 -17.06 -4.95 -5.17
C THR A 15 -15.85 -4.66 -6.03
N LEU A 16 -15.75 -5.25 -7.23
CA LEU A 16 -14.59 -5.11 -8.12
C LEU A 16 -14.51 -3.73 -8.79
N LEU A 17 -15.65 -3.18 -9.23
CA LEU A 17 -15.69 -1.93 -9.99
C LEU A 17 -15.03 -0.74 -9.25
N PRO A 18 -15.34 -0.46 -7.96
CA PRO A 18 -14.66 0.60 -7.22
C PRO A 18 -13.15 0.39 -7.05
N ILE A 19 -12.68 -0.85 -7.05
CA ILE A 19 -11.26 -1.18 -6.96
C ILE A 19 -10.57 -0.90 -8.31
N ALA A 20 -11.15 -1.40 -9.41
CA ALA A 20 -10.65 -1.14 -10.77
C ALA A 20 -10.62 0.36 -11.09
N ALA A 21 -11.72 1.07 -10.81
CA ALA A 21 -11.83 2.52 -10.99
C ALA A 21 -10.88 3.30 -10.06
N GLY A 22 -10.40 2.68 -8.98
CA GLY A 22 -9.47 3.25 -8.02
C GLY A 22 -10.12 4.08 -6.91
N THR A 23 -11.44 4.21 -6.90
CA THR A 23 -12.17 4.95 -5.84
C THR A 23 -11.94 4.32 -4.48
N LYS A 24 -11.90 2.98 -4.37
CA LYS A 24 -11.56 2.27 -3.13
C LYS A 24 -10.09 2.35 -2.72
N THR A 25 -9.20 2.77 -3.62
CA THR A 25 -7.75 2.92 -3.36
C THR A 25 -7.32 4.38 -3.19
N PHE A 26 -8.24 5.33 -3.33
CA PHE A 26 -7.93 6.76 -3.33
C PHE A 26 -7.34 7.22 -2.01
N ASP A 27 -8.02 6.95 -0.90
CA ASP A 27 -7.55 7.35 0.42
C ASP A 27 -6.24 6.68 0.81
N PHE A 28 -6.06 5.41 0.43
CA PHE A 28 -4.78 4.71 0.57
C PHE A 28 -3.64 5.49 -0.12
N LEU A 29 -3.79 5.83 -1.40
CA LEU A 29 -2.76 6.55 -2.15
C LEU A 29 -2.51 7.95 -1.60
N ARG A 30 -3.56 8.61 -1.10
CA ARG A 30 -3.46 9.91 -0.42
C ARG A 30 -2.64 9.83 0.86
N LEU A 31 -2.91 8.84 1.72
CA LEU A 31 -2.17 8.59 2.95
C LEU A 31 -0.71 8.24 2.66
N ILE A 32 -0.46 7.41 1.64
CA ILE A 32 0.90 7.04 1.23
C ILE A 32 1.70 8.22 0.70
N LYS A 33 1.07 9.10 -0.09
CA LYS A 33 1.72 10.33 -0.54
C LYS A 33 2.11 11.21 0.65
N ALA A 34 1.24 11.36 1.64
CA ALA A 34 1.54 12.12 2.85
C ALA A 34 2.68 11.50 3.68
N ALA A 35 2.66 10.17 3.84
CA ALA A 35 3.74 9.43 4.51
C ALA A 35 5.07 9.61 3.79
N TYR A 36 5.09 9.44 2.47
CA TYR A 36 6.27 9.65 1.63
C TYR A 36 6.88 11.04 1.84
N LEU A 37 6.06 12.10 1.76
CA LEU A 37 6.54 13.46 1.92
C LEU A 37 7.17 13.68 3.31
N LYS A 38 6.55 13.18 4.38
CA LYS A 38 7.10 13.30 5.73
C LYS A 38 8.41 12.54 5.88
N LEU A 39 8.47 11.29 5.41
CA LEU A 39 9.69 10.49 5.45
C LEU A 39 10.83 11.18 4.68
N ALA A 40 10.56 11.70 3.48
CA ALA A 40 11.53 12.42 2.68
C ALA A 40 12.02 13.71 3.37
N THR A 41 11.12 14.44 4.04
CA THR A 41 11.50 15.60 4.85
C THR A 41 12.40 15.20 6.01
N PHE A 42 12.13 14.10 6.71
CA PHE A 42 13.03 13.61 7.77
C PHE A 42 14.40 13.21 7.23
N VAL A 43 14.47 12.53 6.08
CA VAL A 43 15.75 12.23 5.41
C VAL A 43 16.52 13.52 5.10
N TYR A 44 15.83 14.55 4.61
CA TYR A 44 16.44 15.83 4.29
C TYR A 44 16.96 16.55 5.55
N ILE A 45 16.17 16.59 6.62
CA ILE A 45 16.56 17.16 7.91
C ILE A 45 17.82 16.46 8.43
N SER A 46 17.81 15.13 8.53
CA SER A 46 18.97 14.37 9.04
C SER A 46 20.23 14.61 8.20
N ARG A 47 20.09 14.72 6.87
CA ARG A 47 21.21 15.07 5.99
C ARG A 47 21.75 16.47 6.27
N ARG A 48 20.88 17.46 6.46
CA ARG A 48 21.27 18.84 6.79
C ARG A 48 21.96 18.91 8.14
N THR A 49 21.46 18.18 9.13
CA THR A 49 22.08 18.07 10.46
C THR A 49 23.50 17.49 10.35
N LEU A 50 23.70 16.42 9.57
CA LEU A 50 25.03 15.85 9.31
C LEU A 50 25.98 16.82 8.59
N MET A 51 25.44 17.79 7.84
CA MET A 51 26.21 18.85 7.17
C MET A 51 26.47 20.07 8.06
N GLY A 52 26.05 20.04 9.33
CA GLY A 52 26.27 21.15 10.27
C GLY A 52 25.23 22.27 10.18
N ALA A 53 24.04 22.02 9.63
CA ALA A 53 22.96 23.01 9.63
C ALA A 53 22.56 23.39 11.07
N THR A 54 22.30 24.68 11.27
CA THR A 54 21.88 25.26 12.55
C THR A 54 20.42 24.92 12.88
N GLU A 55 20.03 25.01 14.16
CA GLU A 55 18.64 24.79 14.57
C GLU A 55 17.65 25.72 13.88
N LEU A 56 18.05 26.98 13.61
CA LEU A 56 17.24 27.94 12.88
C LEU A 56 16.99 27.49 11.43
N GLU A 57 18.03 27.01 10.73
CA GLU A 57 17.89 26.47 9.38
C GLU A 57 17.01 25.23 9.36
N LEU A 58 17.15 24.34 10.36
CA LEU A 58 16.33 23.14 10.47
C LEU A 58 14.86 23.48 10.78
N GLY A 59 14.62 24.44 11.67
CA GLY A 59 13.28 24.92 12.03
C GLY A 59 12.56 25.65 10.88
N ALA A 60 13.30 26.18 9.92
CA ALA A 60 12.74 26.79 8.71
C ALA A 60 12.27 25.76 7.66
N ILE A 61 12.59 24.47 7.82
CA ILE A 61 12.17 23.41 6.89
C ILE A 61 10.66 23.17 7.05
N PRO A 62 9.84 23.38 6.00
CA PRO A 62 8.40 23.23 6.12
C PRO A 62 8.02 21.75 6.30
N MET A 63 7.25 21.46 7.34
CA MET A 63 6.71 20.12 7.55
C MET A 63 5.51 19.88 6.63
N PRO A 64 5.51 18.80 5.83
CA PRO A 64 4.44 18.56 4.88
C PRO A 64 3.14 18.17 5.60
N PRO A 65 1.97 18.53 5.03
CA PRO A 65 0.67 18.16 5.59
C PRO A 65 0.43 16.64 5.53
N PRO A 66 -0.50 16.10 6.34
CA PRO A 66 -1.31 16.80 7.34
C PRO A 66 -0.52 17.12 8.63
N VAL A 67 -0.83 18.26 9.26
CA VAL A 67 -0.22 18.68 10.54
C VAL A 67 -0.66 17.71 11.65
N GLY A 68 0.20 17.51 12.66
CA GLY A 68 -0.10 16.63 13.80
C GLY A 68 -0.04 15.13 13.52
N HIS A 69 0.21 14.72 12.27
CA HIS A 69 0.32 13.31 11.90
C HIS A 69 1.78 12.94 11.63
N GLY A 70 2.28 11.91 12.31
CA GLY A 70 3.59 11.33 12.03
C GLY A 70 3.56 10.34 10.86
N PRO A 71 4.72 10.03 10.24
CA PRO A 71 4.80 9.06 9.15
C PRO A 71 4.32 7.67 9.55
N VAL A 72 4.63 7.19 10.77
CA VAL A 72 4.19 5.87 11.27
C VAL A 72 2.67 5.77 11.29
N GLY A 73 1.98 6.76 11.86
CA GLY A 73 0.50 6.76 11.91
C GLY A 73 -0.15 6.80 10.53
N LEU A 74 0.46 7.48 9.57
CA LEU A 74 -0.02 7.50 8.18
C LEU A 74 0.18 6.16 7.46
N ILE A 75 1.35 5.52 7.65
CA ILE A 75 1.63 4.18 7.10
C ILE A 75 0.63 3.16 7.66
N GLU A 76 0.39 3.21 8.97
CA GLU A 76 -0.51 2.29 9.65
C GLU A 76 -1.98 2.50 9.21
N SER A 77 -2.41 3.75 9.12
CA SER A 77 -3.74 4.09 8.58
C SER A 77 -3.91 3.58 7.14
N ALA A 78 -2.88 3.74 6.31
CA ALA A 78 -2.88 3.23 4.94
C ALA A 78 -2.96 1.69 4.91
N ARG A 79 -2.22 1.01 5.80
CA ARG A 79 -2.24 -0.45 5.93
C ARG A 79 -3.65 -0.95 6.26
N LEU A 80 -4.28 -0.41 7.30
CA LEU A 80 -5.62 -0.82 7.72
C LEU A 80 -6.67 -0.59 6.62
N GLN A 81 -6.60 0.55 5.94
CA GLN A 81 -7.49 0.81 4.80
C GLN A 81 -7.27 -0.19 3.66
N PHE A 82 -6.01 -0.48 3.32
CA PHE A 82 -5.71 -1.37 2.22
C PHE A 82 -6.01 -2.85 2.54
N GLU A 83 -5.89 -3.28 3.79
CA GLU A 83 -6.35 -4.60 4.23
C GLU A 83 -7.84 -4.80 3.99
N ASN A 84 -8.66 -3.76 4.17
CA ASN A 84 -10.09 -3.81 3.85
C ASN A 84 -10.33 -3.95 2.34
N VAL A 85 -9.55 -3.26 1.50
CA VAL A 85 -9.62 -3.40 0.04
C VAL A 85 -9.26 -4.83 -0.38
N ARG A 86 -8.12 -5.35 0.11
CA ARG A 86 -7.66 -6.70 -0.18
C ARG A 86 -8.68 -7.75 0.27
N ARG A 87 -9.23 -7.63 1.48
CA ARG A 87 -10.27 -8.55 1.98
C ARG A 87 -11.52 -8.53 1.11
N SER A 88 -11.94 -7.34 0.68
CA SER A 88 -13.09 -7.19 -0.22
C SER A 88 -12.83 -7.86 -1.57
N HIS A 89 -11.66 -7.63 -2.17
CA HIS A 89 -11.24 -8.26 -3.44
C HIS A 89 -11.19 -9.78 -3.33
N ALA A 90 -10.55 -10.33 -2.29
CA ALA A 90 -10.47 -11.77 -2.06
C ALA A 90 -11.85 -12.41 -1.86
N SER A 91 -12.75 -11.74 -1.13
CA SER A 91 -14.11 -12.23 -0.92
C SER A 91 -14.92 -12.25 -2.22
N ALA A 92 -14.76 -11.23 -3.06
CA ALA A 92 -15.40 -11.18 -4.38
C ALA A 92 -14.88 -12.28 -5.30
N GLY A 93 -13.56 -12.52 -5.30
CA GLY A 93 -12.96 -13.62 -6.06
C GLY A 93 -13.46 -14.99 -5.61
N HIS A 94 -13.49 -15.23 -4.29
CA HIS A 94 -14.01 -16.49 -3.75
C HIS A 94 -15.47 -16.74 -4.13
N ALA A 95 -16.33 -15.72 -4.03
CA ALA A 95 -17.73 -15.82 -4.46
C ALA A 95 -17.84 -16.14 -5.96
N PHE A 96 -16.96 -15.59 -6.80
CA PHE A 96 -16.95 -15.87 -8.23
C PHE A 96 -16.47 -17.30 -8.56
N VAL A 97 -15.52 -17.85 -7.81
CA VAL A 97 -15.12 -19.27 -7.89
C VAL A 97 -16.29 -20.20 -7.61
N LEU A 98 -17.07 -19.94 -6.57
CA LEU A 98 -18.27 -20.73 -6.26
C LEU A 98 -19.31 -20.66 -7.39
N TYR A 99 -19.47 -19.48 -7.99
CA TYR A 99 -20.36 -19.29 -9.13
C TYR A 99 -19.88 -20.06 -10.37
N GLY A 100 -18.59 -19.97 -10.71
CA GLY A 100 -17.98 -20.69 -11.83
C GLY A 100 -18.07 -22.22 -11.68
N ALA A 101 -17.88 -22.73 -10.45
CA ALA A 101 -18.06 -24.16 -10.15
C ALA A 101 -19.48 -24.64 -10.44
N ARG A 102 -20.47 -23.86 -10.01
CA ARG A 102 -21.90 -24.17 -10.24
C ARG A 102 -22.26 -24.22 -11.71
N LEU A 103 -21.70 -23.32 -12.53
CA LEU A 103 -21.95 -23.28 -13.96
C LEU A 103 -21.11 -24.30 -14.77
N GLY A 104 -20.27 -25.11 -14.13
CA GLY A 104 -19.39 -26.05 -14.82
C GLY A 104 -18.24 -25.39 -15.60
N LEU A 105 -18.02 -24.08 -15.44
CA LEU A 105 -17.01 -23.32 -16.18
C LEU A 105 -15.58 -23.74 -15.81
N LEU A 106 -15.38 -24.27 -14.59
CA LEU A 106 -14.09 -24.77 -14.11
C LEU A 106 -13.59 -26.00 -14.87
N GLN A 107 -14.50 -26.79 -15.43
CA GLN A 107 -14.18 -28.10 -16.02
C GLN A 107 -14.00 -28.01 -17.54
N GLN A 108 -14.49 -26.94 -18.17
CA GLN A 108 -14.54 -26.80 -19.62
C GLN A 108 -13.37 -26.00 -20.22
N GLY A 109 -12.45 -25.50 -19.39
CA GLY A 109 -11.32 -24.71 -19.86
C GLY A 109 -11.74 -23.42 -20.56
N ASP A 110 -12.83 -22.77 -20.10
CA ASP A 110 -13.35 -21.54 -20.70
C ASP A 110 -12.24 -20.46 -20.73
N PRO A 111 -11.89 -19.89 -21.89
CA PRO A 111 -10.85 -18.87 -21.99
C PRO A 111 -11.11 -17.63 -21.13
N ARG A 112 -12.38 -17.28 -20.88
CA ARG A 112 -12.78 -16.18 -20.00
C ARG A 112 -12.48 -16.50 -18.55
N TRP A 113 -12.64 -17.77 -18.15
CA TRP A 113 -12.28 -18.24 -16.82
C TRP A 113 -10.76 -18.18 -16.59
N GLN A 114 -9.97 -18.68 -17.53
CA GLN A 114 -8.50 -18.64 -17.45
C GLN A 114 -7.96 -17.21 -17.41
N THR A 115 -8.55 -16.33 -18.23
CA THR A 115 -8.22 -14.90 -18.22
C THR A 115 -8.53 -14.28 -16.86
N TRP A 116 -9.72 -14.54 -16.31
CA TRP A 116 -10.09 -14.07 -14.98
C TRP A 116 -9.11 -14.57 -13.91
N GLU A 117 -8.77 -15.86 -13.91
CA GLU A 117 -7.89 -16.48 -12.91
C GLU A 117 -6.48 -15.87 -12.92
N GLY A 118 -5.89 -15.67 -14.10
CA GLY A 118 -4.58 -15.04 -14.23
C GLY A 118 -4.56 -13.60 -13.71
N HIS A 119 -5.60 -12.82 -14.01
CA HIS A 119 -5.73 -11.46 -13.52
C HIS A 119 -6.02 -11.40 -12.02
N HIS A 120 -6.84 -12.31 -11.50
CA HIS A 120 -7.12 -12.44 -10.08
C HIS A 120 -5.86 -12.75 -9.27
N ALA A 121 -5.03 -13.69 -9.75
CA ALA A 121 -3.75 -14.03 -9.14
C ALA A 121 -2.79 -12.82 -9.15
N ALA A 122 -2.69 -12.11 -10.28
CA ALA A 122 -1.88 -10.89 -10.38
C ALA A 122 -2.37 -9.79 -9.42
N ALA A 123 -3.67 -9.59 -9.27
CA ALA A 123 -4.23 -8.62 -8.33
C ALA A 123 -3.92 -8.99 -6.87
N ILE A 124 -4.02 -10.27 -6.49
CA ILE A 124 -3.62 -10.77 -5.16
C ILE A 124 -2.13 -10.52 -4.91
N GLN A 125 -1.27 -10.91 -5.86
CA GLN A 125 0.18 -10.72 -5.72
C GLN A 125 0.54 -9.25 -5.52
N ASN A 126 -0.06 -8.36 -6.29
CA ASN A 126 0.12 -6.92 -6.13
C ASN A 126 -0.42 -6.42 -4.78
N ALA A 127 -1.57 -6.91 -4.31
CA ALA A 127 -2.10 -6.54 -3.01
C ALA A 127 -1.17 -6.99 -1.85
N ASP A 128 -0.65 -8.21 -1.91
CA ASP A 128 0.27 -8.72 -0.91
C ASP A 128 1.63 -8.00 -0.95
N GLY A 129 2.13 -7.70 -2.15
CA GLY A 129 3.32 -6.86 -2.34
C GLY A 129 3.15 -5.46 -1.74
N ALA A 130 1.96 -4.86 -1.88
CA ALA A 130 1.66 -3.57 -1.26
C ALA A 130 1.70 -3.65 0.27
N LEU A 131 1.04 -4.65 0.88
CA LEU A 131 1.05 -4.84 2.33
C LEU A 131 2.44 -5.15 2.88
N LEU A 132 3.24 -5.93 2.17
CA LEU A 132 4.63 -6.19 2.52
C LEU A 132 5.45 -4.89 2.51
N GLY A 133 5.29 -4.06 1.47
CA GLY A 133 5.94 -2.75 1.38
C GLY A 133 5.61 -1.85 2.58
N LEU A 134 4.35 -1.82 3.03
CA LEU A 134 3.93 -1.06 4.21
C LEU A 134 4.54 -1.59 5.51
N ARG A 135 4.56 -2.91 5.69
CA ARG A 135 5.15 -3.53 6.90
C ARG A 135 6.63 -3.23 6.99
N LEU A 136 7.37 -3.38 5.89
CA LEU A 136 8.79 -3.05 5.83
C LEU A 136 9.03 -1.55 6.06
N ALA A 137 8.16 -0.69 5.51
CA ALA A 137 8.24 0.74 5.73
C ALA A 137 8.01 1.14 7.19
N ALA A 138 6.99 0.57 7.84
CA ALA A 138 6.69 0.82 9.24
C ALA A 138 7.85 0.38 10.14
N ALA A 139 8.36 -0.84 9.94
CA ALA A 139 9.50 -1.36 10.70
C ALA A 139 10.76 -0.49 10.51
N SER A 140 11.06 -0.10 9.27
CA SER A 140 12.23 0.75 8.98
C SER A 140 12.06 2.16 9.56
N CYS A 141 10.85 2.72 9.53
CA CYS A 141 10.55 4.03 10.09
C CYS A 141 10.69 4.03 11.62
N GLN A 142 10.18 3.00 12.30
CA GLN A 142 10.35 2.85 13.74
C GLN A 142 11.84 2.73 14.12
N ALA A 143 12.58 1.84 13.44
CA ALA A 143 14.00 1.67 13.68
C ALA A 143 14.80 2.96 13.40
N ALA A 144 14.38 3.77 12.43
CA ALA A 144 14.99 5.07 12.15
C ALA A 144 14.80 6.04 13.32
N PHE A 145 13.59 6.11 13.90
CA PHE A 145 13.34 6.94 15.08
C PHE A 145 14.12 6.47 16.30
N ASP A 146 14.24 5.15 16.50
CA ASP A 146 15.03 4.59 17.59
C ASP A 146 16.53 4.94 17.42
N ALA A 147 17.05 4.89 16.19
CA ALA A 147 18.41 5.31 15.88
C ALA A 147 18.63 6.83 16.09
N TYR A 148 17.68 7.67 15.70
CA TYR A 148 17.74 9.11 15.98
C TYR A 148 17.68 9.40 17.47
N LEU A 149 16.83 8.71 18.22
CA LEU A 149 16.79 8.82 19.67
C LEU A 149 18.13 8.38 20.28
N MET A 150 18.72 7.28 19.81
CA MET A 150 20.03 6.83 20.29
C MET A 150 21.13 7.86 20.03
N SER A 151 21.07 8.59 18.90
CA SER A 151 22.05 9.63 18.61
C SER A 151 22.10 10.73 19.68
N THR A 152 20.99 11.02 20.37
CA THR A 152 20.94 12.06 21.43
C THR A 152 21.69 11.65 22.69
N SER A 153 22.06 10.37 22.82
CA SER A 153 22.86 9.85 23.93
C SER A 153 24.36 10.16 23.79
N PHE A 154 24.78 10.74 22.67
CA PHE A 154 26.18 11.03 22.37
C PHE A 154 26.41 12.54 22.16
N PRO A 155 27.60 13.07 22.48
CA PRO A 155 27.93 14.46 22.21
C PRO A 155 27.74 14.81 20.73
N HIS A 156 27.12 15.96 20.46
CA HIS A 156 26.96 16.48 19.10
C HIS A 156 28.31 16.57 18.38
N GLY A 157 28.32 16.11 17.12
CA GLY A 157 29.54 16.09 16.29
C GLY A 157 30.51 14.94 16.58
N SER A 158 30.28 14.14 17.63
CA SER A 158 31.10 12.95 17.89
C SER A 158 30.89 11.88 16.78
N PRO A 159 31.88 10.99 16.55
CA PRO A 159 31.75 9.91 15.58
C PRO A 159 30.55 8.99 15.85
N ALA A 160 30.25 8.69 17.12
CA ALA A 160 29.12 7.85 17.51
C ALA A 160 27.77 8.53 17.23
N TRP A 161 27.66 9.84 17.51
CA TRP A 161 26.49 10.64 17.16
C TRP A 161 26.22 10.60 15.65
N ALA A 162 27.26 10.86 14.84
CA ALA A 162 27.14 10.87 13.38
C ALA A 162 26.75 9.49 12.82
N ALA A 163 27.31 8.42 13.39
CA ALA A 163 27.01 7.05 12.99
C ALA A 163 25.53 6.68 13.21
N TRP A 164 24.98 6.99 14.39
CA TRP A 164 23.57 6.74 14.68
C TRP A 164 22.62 7.59 13.83
N LEU A 165 22.96 8.87 13.61
CA LEU A 165 22.18 9.74 12.74
C LEU A 165 22.19 9.26 11.27
N SER A 166 23.34 8.79 10.78
CA SER A 166 23.47 8.21 9.43
C SER A 166 22.71 6.88 9.30
N ALA A 167 22.75 6.03 10.34
CA ALA A 167 21.98 4.79 10.38
C ALA A 167 20.47 5.08 10.33
N GLY A 168 19.99 6.04 11.12
CA GLY A 168 18.59 6.47 11.08
C GLY A 168 18.19 7.02 9.71
N GLN A 169 19.04 7.81 9.07
CA GLN A 169 18.79 8.32 7.71
C GLN A 169 18.67 7.18 6.69
N SER A 170 19.54 6.17 6.77
CA SER A 170 19.52 5.00 5.90
C SER A 170 18.24 4.17 6.09
N LEU A 171 17.79 4.00 7.33
CA LEU A 171 16.53 3.34 7.65
C LEU A 171 15.32 4.14 7.18
N MET A 172 15.36 5.47 7.28
CA MET A 172 14.30 6.34 6.78
C MET A 172 14.19 6.27 5.25
N LEU A 173 15.31 6.18 4.53
CA LEU A 173 15.34 5.92 3.09
C LEU A 173 14.73 4.55 2.74
N ARG A 174 14.97 3.51 3.53
CA ARG A 174 14.30 2.21 3.37
C ARG A 174 12.79 2.33 3.59
N ALA A 175 12.34 3.16 4.54
CA ALA A 175 10.93 3.44 4.72
C ALA A 175 10.32 4.14 3.50
N VAL A 176 11.02 5.13 2.93
CA VAL A 176 10.62 5.78 1.67
C VAL A 176 10.47 4.77 0.53
N TYR A 177 11.42 3.85 0.39
CA TYR A 177 11.34 2.79 -0.60
C TYR A 177 10.11 1.89 -0.37
N GLY A 178 9.87 1.46 0.86
CA GLY A 178 8.72 0.61 1.19
C GLY A 178 7.36 1.25 0.87
N VAL A 179 7.15 2.52 1.22
CA VAL A 179 5.89 3.22 0.88
C VAL A 179 5.74 3.45 -0.63
N THR A 180 6.84 3.66 -1.34
CA THR A 180 6.84 3.84 -2.81
C THR A 180 6.50 2.52 -3.51
N THR A 181 7.09 1.41 -3.07
CA THR A 181 6.74 0.06 -3.51
C THR A 181 5.26 -0.20 -3.27
N ALA A 182 4.73 0.13 -2.09
CA ALA A 182 3.31 -0.05 -1.79
C ALA A 182 2.40 0.73 -2.75
N ALA A 183 2.72 2.00 -3.04
CA ALA A 183 1.98 2.79 -4.01
C ALA A 183 1.99 2.17 -5.42
N ASN A 184 3.15 1.70 -5.86
CA ASN A 184 3.31 1.11 -7.19
C ASN A 184 2.55 -0.21 -7.31
N MET A 185 2.63 -1.07 -6.29
CA MET A 185 1.89 -2.33 -6.24
C MET A 185 0.38 -2.09 -6.31
N VAL A 186 -0.17 -1.10 -5.60
CA VAL A 186 -1.59 -0.76 -5.72
C VAL A 186 -1.95 -0.21 -7.12
N ARG A 187 -1.06 0.57 -7.73
CA ARG A 187 -1.24 1.02 -9.11
C ARG A 187 -1.22 -0.12 -10.13
N LEU A 188 -0.50 -1.21 -9.85
CA LEU A 188 -0.49 -2.43 -10.67
C LEU A 188 -1.69 -3.35 -10.39
N MET A 189 -2.18 -3.37 -9.15
CA MET A 189 -3.39 -4.11 -8.78
C MET A 189 -4.61 -3.59 -9.55
N ARG A 190 -4.80 -2.26 -9.63
CA ARG A 190 -5.97 -1.65 -10.29
C ARG A 190 -6.23 -2.15 -11.72
N PRO A 191 -5.25 -2.10 -12.66
CA PRO A 191 -5.44 -2.60 -14.01
C PRO A 191 -5.56 -4.12 -14.08
N ALA A 192 -5.06 -4.88 -13.09
CA ALA A 192 -5.32 -6.32 -13.01
C ALA A 192 -6.78 -6.64 -12.64
N VAL A 193 -7.43 -5.81 -11.81
CA VAL A 193 -8.83 -6.00 -11.41
C VAL A 193 -9.83 -5.64 -12.51
N LEU A 194 -9.46 -4.80 -13.48
CA LEU A 194 -10.37 -4.40 -14.55
C LEU A 194 -10.80 -5.58 -15.47
N PRO A 195 -9.86 -6.41 -15.99
CA PRO A 195 -10.21 -7.64 -16.68
C PRO A 195 -11.04 -8.62 -15.84
N GLU A 196 -10.80 -8.68 -14.52
CA GLU A 196 -11.65 -9.50 -13.63
C GLU A 196 -13.10 -9.03 -13.69
N TYR A 197 -13.32 -7.71 -13.54
CA TYR A 197 -14.66 -7.12 -13.62
C TYR A 197 -15.34 -7.39 -14.97
N ILE A 198 -14.61 -7.28 -16.08
CA ILE A 198 -15.14 -7.53 -17.43
C ILE A 198 -15.51 -9.01 -17.60
N ALA A 199 -14.64 -9.93 -17.20
CA ALA A 199 -14.90 -11.37 -17.28
C ALA A 199 -16.11 -11.76 -16.41
N VAL A 200 -16.19 -11.25 -15.18
CA VAL A 200 -17.34 -11.43 -14.30
C VAL A 200 -18.62 -10.93 -14.96
N SER A 201 -18.59 -9.74 -15.57
CA SER A 201 -19.77 -9.15 -16.20
C SER A 201 -20.25 -9.95 -17.42
N THR A 202 -19.33 -10.46 -18.24
CA THR A 202 -19.67 -11.25 -19.43
C THR A 202 -20.11 -12.69 -19.10
N ILE A 203 -19.64 -13.25 -17.98
CA ILE A 203 -20.04 -14.58 -17.52
C ILE A 203 -21.40 -14.55 -16.80
N LEU A 204 -21.67 -13.49 -16.03
CA LEU A 204 -22.92 -13.34 -15.29
C LEU A 204 -24.10 -12.84 -16.14
N TYR A 205 -23.80 -12.07 -17.19
CA TYR A 205 -24.78 -11.45 -18.08
C TYR A 205 -24.38 -11.71 -19.54
N PRO A 206 -24.50 -12.97 -20.01
CA PRO A 206 -24.15 -13.34 -21.38
C PRO A 206 -25.05 -12.68 -22.42
#